data_AF-A0A1W9PK34-F1
#
_entry.id   AF-A0A1W9PK34-F1
#
_cell.length_a   1.000
_cell.length_b   1.000
_cell.length_c   1.000
_cell.angle_alpha   90.00
_cell.angle_beta   90.00
_cell.angle_gamma   90.00
#
_symmetry.space_group_name_H-M   'P 1'
#
loop_
_entity.id
_entity.type
_entity.pdbx_description
1 polymer ?
#
loop_
_entity_poly.entity_id
_entity_poly.type
_entity_poly.pdbx_seq_one_letter_code
_entity_poly.pdbx_strand_id
1 'polypeptide(L)'
;KWLQVFNRTGVISILSAHFDDKRFTLSIMKMLFILFPLLVLFTGCDFDFFGEENATVKMRKTQMEQLAAITAHSKELQKNVIENVHQKELAEVAVKKELAKIESQKQIEIGRMDQAVRLKELELQKQKEIESMKLQAIEAERDREYAFKRNMLLLAALLILVMSYGLYVLLKRRHENKLRAYNDNLKKYFEEKERRDRMHLAEKIIDKIADGNTPSAQEQKLIEILRGVSSEPDDPPRIDNKNFKNDLPPQIDQ
;
A
#
# COMPACT_ATOMS: atom_id res chain seq x y z
N LYS A 1 -25.62 -0.83 -12.47
CA LYS A 1 -25.60 -0.67 -13.95
C LYS A 1 -24.17 -0.90 -14.43
N TRP A 2 -23.79 -1.90 -15.21
CA TRP A 2 -24.35 -3.21 -15.53
C TRP A 2 -23.28 -4.00 -16.32
N LEU A 3 -21.99 -3.86 -15.97
CA LEU A 3 -20.88 -4.48 -16.72
C LEU A 3 -19.78 -5.08 -15.82
N GLN A 4 -20.15 -5.44 -14.59
CA GLN A 4 -19.38 -6.32 -13.70
C GLN A 4 -20.04 -7.70 -13.51
N VAL A 5 -21.01 -8.05 -14.37
CA VAL A 5 -21.83 -9.28 -14.24
C VAL A 5 -21.51 -10.34 -15.31
N PHE A 6 -20.68 -10.05 -16.32
CA PHE A 6 -20.40 -11.01 -17.41
C PHE A 6 -19.19 -11.93 -17.24
N ASN A 7 -18.51 -11.91 -16.07
CA ASN A 7 -17.45 -12.90 -15.79
C ASN A 7 -17.98 -14.17 -15.08
N ARG A 8 -19.28 -14.44 -15.24
CA ARG A 8 -20.01 -15.53 -14.58
C ARG A 8 -20.75 -16.41 -15.59
N THR A 9 -20.06 -16.86 -16.64
CA THR A 9 -20.47 -18.03 -17.41
C THR A 9 -19.22 -18.78 -17.82
N GLY A 10 -18.93 -19.86 -17.09
CA GLY A 10 -17.99 -20.88 -17.52
C GLY A 10 -18.50 -21.50 -18.82
N VAL A 11 -17.84 -21.15 -19.92
CA VAL A 11 -18.00 -21.77 -21.23
C VAL A 11 -16.66 -21.75 -21.95
N ILE A 12 -15.62 -22.35 -21.35
CA ILE A 12 -14.54 -23.02 -22.10
C ILE A 12 -14.12 -24.26 -21.28
N SER A 13 -15.10 -25.09 -20.97
CA SER A 13 -14.95 -26.50 -20.64
C SER A 13 -15.90 -27.25 -21.54
N ILE A 14 -15.61 -27.21 -22.83
CA ILE A 14 -16.23 -28.08 -23.83
C ILE A 14 -15.11 -28.46 -24.81
N LEU A 15 -14.95 -29.77 -24.99
CA LEU A 15 -14.08 -30.47 -25.93
C LEU A 15 -12.61 -30.70 -25.55
N SER A 16 -12.38 -31.18 -24.33
CA SER A 16 -11.64 -32.45 -24.20
C SER A 16 -12.63 -33.58 -24.55
N ALA A 17 -12.86 -33.79 -25.85
CA ALA A 17 -13.67 -34.88 -26.40
C ALA A 17 -13.60 -34.88 -27.94
N HIS A 18 -12.47 -35.29 -28.52
CA HIS A 18 -12.46 -35.91 -29.86
C HIS A 18 -11.13 -36.61 -30.10
N PHE A 19 -10.88 -37.63 -29.28
CA PHE A 19 -9.89 -38.67 -29.55
C PHE A 19 -10.65 -39.93 -29.98
N ASP A 20 -11.26 -39.88 -31.16
CA ASP A 20 -11.71 -41.07 -31.89
C ASP A 20 -12.12 -40.61 -33.28
N ASP A 21 -11.23 -40.70 -34.26
CA ASP A 21 -11.63 -40.56 -35.65
C ASP A 21 -11.10 -41.72 -36.49
N LYS A 22 -11.77 -42.84 -36.28
CA LYS A 22 -11.81 -44.03 -37.17
C LYS A 22 -12.27 -43.69 -38.60
N ARG A 23 -12.48 -42.41 -38.95
CA ARG A 23 -12.75 -41.95 -40.32
C ARG A 23 -11.49 -41.72 -41.16
N PHE A 24 -10.32 -41.48 -40.56
CA PHE A 24 -9.11 -41.20 -41.34
C PHE A 24 -8.53 -42.47 -42.00
N THR A 25 -8.59 -43.61 -41.31
CA THR A 25 -8.16 -44.91 -41.86
C THR A 25 -9.14 -45.46 -42.91
N LEU A 26 -10.43 -45.09 -42.84
CA LEU A 26 -11.45 -45.53 -43.81
C LEU A 26 -11.38 -44.77 -45.14
N SER A 27 -10.85 -43.53 -45.16
CA SER A 27 -10.68 -42.75 -46.39
C SER A 27 -9.47 -43.19 -47.22
N ILE A 28 -8.39 -43.63 -46.55
CA ILE A 28 -7.19 -44.15 -47.23
C ILE A 28 -7.46 -45.54 -47.83
N MET A 29 -8.27 -46.36 -47.16
CA MET A 29 -8.65 -47.69 -47.66
C MET A 29 -9.64 -47.64 -48.83
N LYS A 30 -10.47 -46.58 -48.96
CA LYS A 30 -11.36 -46.35 -50.11
C LYS A 30 -10.65 -45.78 -51.34
N MET A 31 -9.62 -44.96 -51.16
CA MET A 31 -8.77 -44.48 -52.27
C MET A 31 -7.90 -45.62 -52.86
N LEU A 32 -7.48 -46.58 -52.04
CA LEU A 32 -6.70 -47.74 -52.50
C LEU A 32 -7.53 -48.76 -53.30
N PHE A 33 -8.85 -48.83 -53.07
CA PHE A 33 -9.76 -49.77 -53.73
C PHE A 33 -10.23 -49.30 -55.12
N ILE A 34 -10.07 -48.01 -55.44
CA ILE A 34 -10.50 -47.40 -56.71
C ILE A 34 -9.39 -47.41 -57.78
N LEU A 35 -8.13 -47.63 -57.40
CA LEU A 35 -6.99 -47.62 -58.34
C LEU A 35 -6.55 -49.00 -58.85
N PHE A 36 -7.16 -50.08 -58.34
CA PHE A 36 -6.87 -51.47 -58.72
C PHE A 36 -7.56 -52.01 -59.99
N PRO A 37 -8.68 -51.47 -60.54
CA PRO A 37 -9.31 -52.04 -61.73
C PRO A 37 -8.74 -51.53 -63.07
N LEU A 38 -7.79 -50.59 -63.08
CA LEU A 38 -7.20 -50.09 -64.35
C LEU A 38 -6.12 -51.02 -64.94
N LEU A 39 -5.76 -52.09 -64.24
CA LEU A 39 -4.67 -53.01 -64.63
C LEU A 39 -5.18 -54.35 -65.22
N VAL A 40 -6.50 -54.55 -65.36
CA VAL A 40 -7.12 -55.84 -65.76
C VAL A 40 -7.91 -55.78 -67.09
N LEU A 41 -7.98 -54.63 -67.78
CA LEU A 41 -8.85 -54.46 -68.96
C LEU A 41 -8.16 -54.42 -70.34
N PHE A 42 -6.92 -54.87 -70.47
CA PHE A 42 -6.33 -55.07 -71.81
C PHE A 42 -5.53 -56.36 -71.93
N THR A 43 -6.24 -57.48 -71.88
CA THR A 43 -5.86 -58.72 -72.60
C THR A 43 -7.10 -59.43 -73.16
N GLY A 44 -7.10 -59.66 -74.49
CA GLY A 44 -7.99 -60.58 -75.25
C GLY A 44 -8.96 -59.86 -76.21
N CYS A 45 -9.16 -60.21 -77.50
CA CYS A 45 -8.75 -61.37 -78.30
C CYS A 45 -8.91 -61.11 -79.83
N ASP A 46 -8.01 -61.75 -80.59
CA ASP A 46 -8.04 -62.42 -81.91
C ASP A 46 -9.11 -62.16 -83.02
N PHE A 47 -8.63 -62.12 -84.28
CA PHE A 47 -9.21 -62.90 -85.41
C PHE A 47 -8.22 -63.08 -86.60
N ASP A 48 -8.06 -64.33 -87.05
CA ASP A 48 -7.21 -64.86 -88.16
C ASP A 48 -7.68 -64.48 -89.58
N PHE A 49 -6.80 -64.61 -90.61
CA PHE A 49 -6.97 -65.52 -91.80
C PHE A 49 -5.94 -65.29 -92.98
N PHE A 50 -5.19 -66.36 -93.33
CA PHE A 50 -4.62 -66.80 -94.64
C PHE A 50 -3.27 -66.31 -95.23
N GLY A 51 -2.41 -67.29 -95.56
CA GLY A 51 -1.61 -67.30 -96.81
C GLY A 51 -0.11 -67.64 -96.70
N GLU A 52 0.27 -68.87 -97.09
CA GLU A 52 1.62 -69.33 -97.54
C GLU A 52 2.29 -68.32 -98.53
N GLU A 53 3.61 -68.21 -98.74
CA GLU A 53 4.61 -69.24 -99.02
C GLU A 53 6.05 -68.63 -98.98
N ASN A 54 7.01 -69.39 -98.43
CA ASN A 54 8.46 -69.46 -98.69
C ASN A 54 9.24 -68.23 -99.23
N ALA A 55 10.15 -67.66 -98.43
CA ALA A 55 11.50 -67.26 -98.88
C ALA A 55 12.43 -66.73 -97.75
N THR A 56 13.49 -67.51 -97.50
CA THR A 56 14.87 -67.06 -97.25
C THR A 56 15.34 -66.67 -95.83
N VAL A 57 16.05 -67.64 -95.26
CA VAL A 57 16.81 -67.72 -94.01
C VAL A 57 18.07 -66.85 -94.04
N LYS A 58 17.96 -65.52 -94.10
CA LYS A 58 19.13 -64.61 -93.97
C LYS A 58 18.96 -63.38 -93.07
N MET A 59 17.78 -63.16 -92.48
CA MET A 59 17.46 -62.01 -91.59
C MET A 59 17.36 -62.35 -90.09
N ARG A 60 17.48 -63.63 -89.68
CA ARG A 60 17.34 -64.04 -88.26
C ARG A 60 18.59 -63.83 -87.40
N LYS A 61 19.79 -63.72 -87.99
CA LYS A 61 21.03 -63.44 -87.24
C LYS A 61 21.13 -61.95 -86.83
N THR A 62 20.70 -61.04 -87.71
CA THR A 62 20.67 -59.59 -87.43
C THR A 62 19.55 -59.19 -86.46
N GLN A 63 18.39 -59.86 -86.48
CA GLN A 63 17.33 -59.58 -85.51
C GLN A 63 17.63 -60.13 -84.10
N MET A 64 18.27 -61.31 -83.97
CA MET A 64 18.69 -61.79 -82.65
C MET A 64 19.85 -60.99 -82.07
N GLU A 65 20.80 -60.49 -82.88
CA GLU A 65 21.83 -59.55 -82.42
C GLU A 65 21.22 -58.19 -82.02
N GLN A 66 20.23 -57.68 -82.76
CA GLN A 66 19.53 -56.45 -82.39
C GLN A 66 18.70 -56.62 -81.11
N LEU A 67 18.01 -57.75 -80.91
CA LEU A 67 17.31 -58.05 -79.66
C LEU A 67 18.26 -58.28 -78.48
N ALA A 68 19.42 -58.92 -78.71
CA ALA A 68 20.46 -59.07 -77.69
C ALA A 68 21.07 -57.70 -77.31
N ALA A 69 21.28 -56.81 -78.29
CA ALA A 69 21.75 -55.45 -78.05
C ALA A 69 20.70 -54.58 -77.34
N ILE A 70 19.42 -54.67 -77.71
CA ILE A 70 18.31 -53.96 -77.06
C ILE A 70 18.11 -54.46 -75.62
N THR A 71 18.22 -55.77 -75.38
CA THR A 71 18.09 -56.32 -74.03
C THR A 71 19.28 -55.97 -73.15
N ALA A 72 20.50 -55.95 -73.68
CA ALA A 72 21.69 -55.47 -72.97
C ALA A 72 21.56 -53.97 -72.63
N HIS A 73 21.17 -53.14 -73.59
CA HIS A 73 20.95 -51.70 -73.40
C HIS A 73 19.81 -51.42 -72.40
N SER A 74 18.74 -52.22 -72.41
CA SER A 74 17.63 -52.10 -71.45
C SER A 74 18.04 -52.45 -70.01
N LYS A 75 18.92 -53.46 -69.83
CA LYS A 75 19.47 -53.82 -68.53
C LYS A 75 20.42 -52.76 -68.00
N GLU A 76 21.19 -52.12 -68.87
CA GLU A 76 22.08 -51.03 -68.51
C GLU A 76 21.30 -49.76 -68.14
N LEU A 77 20.23 -49.45 -68.86
CA LEU A 77 19.26 -48.41 -68.47
C LEU A 77 18.62 -48.70 -67.12
N GLN A 78 18.19 -49.94 -66.86
CA GLN A 78 17.63 -50.34 -65.57
C GLN A 78 18.64 -50.20 -64.44
N LYS A 79 19.91 -50.59 -64.65
CA LYS A 79 20.98 -50.38 -63.65
C LYS A 79 21.22 -48.90 -63.37
N ASN A 80 21.31 -48.06 -64.41
CA ASN A 80 21.49 -46.62 -64.26
C ASN A 80 20.29 -45.94 -63.57
N VAL A 81 19.07 -46.42 -63.81
CA VAL A 81 17.87 -45.96 -63.11
C VAL A 81 17.89 -46.37 -61.64
N ILE A 82 18.26 -47.62 -61.33
CA ILE A 82 18.38 -48.13 -59.95
C ILE A 82 19.48 -47.36 -59.19
N GLU A 83 20.63 -47.12 -59.79
CA GLU A 83 21.71 -46.32 -59.17
C GLU A 83 21.28 -44.87 -58.92
N ASN A 84 20.58 -44.23 -59.86
CA ASN A 84 20.07 -42.88 -59.65
C ASN A 84 18.99 -42.81 -58.57
N VAL A 85 18.09 -43.80 -58.50
CA VAL A 85 17.09 -43.90 -57.43
C VAL A 85 17.78 -44.12 -56.08
N HIS A 86 18.78 -45.01 -56.03
CA HIS A 86 19.50 -45.29 -54.79
C HIS A 86 20.35 -44.10 -54.32
N GLN A 87 20.96 -43.35 -55.24
CA GLN A 87 21.65 -42.10 -54.92
C GLN A 87 20.69 -41.03 -54.38
N LYS A 88 19.47 -40.93 -54.95
CA LYS A 88 18.44 -40.02 -54.43
C LYS A 88 17.96 -40.42 -53.04
N GLU A 89 17.72 -41.71 -52.80
CA GLU A 89 17.35 -42.22 -51.47
C GLU A 89 18.45 -41.97 -50.43
N LEU A 90 19.72 -42.21 -50.78
CA LEU A 90 20.86 -41.92 -49.90
C LEU A 90 20.97 -40.43 -49.60
N ALA A 91 20.75 -39.56 -50.60
CA ALA A 91 20.72 -38.11 -50.41
C ALA A 91 19.55 -37.67 -49.52
N GLU A 92 18.35 -38.22 -49.70
CA GLU A 92 17.20 -37.92 -48.83
C GLU A 92 17.42 -38.38 -47.39
N VAL A 93 18.03 -39.55 -47.19
CA VAL A 93 18.39 -40.06 -45.86
C VAL A 93 19.44 -39.16 -45.20
N ALA A 94 20.44 -38.69 -45.96
CA ALA A 94 21.43 -37.74 -45.47
C ALA A 94 20.78 -36.41 -45.04
N VAL A 95 19.90 -35.85 -45.85
CA VAL A 95 19.14 -34.62 -45.54
C VAL A 95 18.27 -34.79 -44.30
N LYS A 96 17.54 -35.90 -44.17
CA LYS A 96 16.73 -36.21 -42.98
C LYS A 96 17.59 -36.32 -41.71
N LYS A 97 18.79 -36.90 -41.82
CA LYS A 97 19.74 -37.02 -40.71
C LYS A 97 20.30 -35.66 -40.29
N GLU A 98 20.57 -34.77 -41.24
CA GLU A 98 21.01 -33.40 -40.93
C GLU A 98 19.88 -32.55 -40.32
N LEU A 99 18.66 -32.65 -40.84
CA LEU A 99 17.48 -32.00 -40.25
C LEU A 99 17.26 -32.44 -38.80
N ALA A 100 17.35 -33.74 -38.50
CA ALA A 100 17.23 -34.25 -37.14
C ALA A 100 18.36 -33.75 -36.21
N LYS A 101 19.58 -33.59 -36.73
CA LYS A 101 20.70 -32.99 -35.97
C LYS A 101 20.46 -31.52 -35.69
N ILE A 102 20.00 -30.75 -36.68
CA ILE A 102 19.68 -29.32 -36.53
C ILE A 102 18.55 -29.14 -35.52
N GLU A 103 17.50 -29.97 -35.59
CA GLU A 103 16.36 -29.89 -34.69
C GLU A 103 16.72 -30.26 -33.25
N SER A 104 17.55 -31.29 -33.04
CA SER A 104 18.06 -31.64 -31.70
C SER A 104 18.97 -30.55 -31.12
N GLN A 105 19.85 -29.95 -31.93
CA GLN A 105 20.67 -28.81 -31.50
C GLN A 105 19.80 -27.60 -31.11
N LYS A 106 18.78 -27.29 -31.91
CA LYS A 106 17.84 -26.20 -31.63
C LYS A 106 17.08 -26.42 -30.32
N GLN A 107 16.62 -27.65 -30.05
CA GLN A 107 15.94 -27.98 -28.78
C GLN A 107 16.87 -27.82 -27.57
N ILE A 108 18.14 -28.22 -27.68
CA ILE A 108 19.14 -28.05 -26.62
C ILE A 108 19.39 -26.55 -26.36
N GLU A 109 19.50 -25.75 -27.42
CA GLU A 109 19.75 -24.31 -27.29
C GLU A 109 18.55 -23.57 -26.69
N ILE A 110 17.32 -23.90 -27.11
CA ILE A 110 16.09 -23.38 -26.48
C ILE A 110 16.05 -23.76 -24.99
N GLY A 111 16.36 -25.01 -24.64
CA GLY A 111 16.40 -25.44 -23.24
C GLY A 111 17.42 -24.67 -22.40
N ARG A 112 18.60 -24.35 -22.97
CA ARG A 112 19.61 -23.51 -22.30
C ARG A 112 19.15 -22.07 -22.14
N MET A 113 18.50 -21.50 -23.17
CA MET A 113 17.96 -20.14 -23.10
C MET A 113 16.86 -20.05 -22.04
N ASP A 114 15.93 -21.01 -21.98
CA ASP A 114 14.86 -21.05 -20.98
C ASP A 114 15.42 -21.15 -19.56
N GLN A 115 16.47 -21.96 -19.34
CA GLN A 115 17.15 -22.03 -18.04
C GLN A 115 17.80 -20.69 -17.67
N ALA A 116 18.50 -20.05 -18.61
CA ALA A 116 19.12 -18.75 -18.39
C ALA A 116 18.08 -17.66 -18.09
N VAL A 117 16.93 -17.68 -18.77
CA VAL A 117 15.81 -16.75 -18.51
C VAL A 117 15.24 -16.97 -17.11
N ARG A 118 14.95 -18.22 -16.73
CA ARG A 118 14.43 -18.54 -15.38
C ARG A 118 15.39 -18.13 -14.27
N LEU A 119 16.70 -18.31 -14.46
CA LEU A 119 17.70 -17.88 -13.48
C LEU A 119 17.70 -16.35 -13.33
N LYS A 120 17.67 -15.61 -14.44
CA LYS A 120 17.58 -14.15 -14.41
C LYS A 120 16.30 -13.65 -13.76
N GLU A 121 15.16 -14.29 -14.03
CA GLU A 121 13.89 -13.94 -13.39
C GLU A 121 13.95 -14.15 -11.87
N LEU A 122 14.52 -15.26 -11.41
CA LEU A 122 14.72 -15.53 -9.98
C LEU A 122 15.66 -14.53 -9.32
N GLU A 123 16.75 -14.15 -9.98
CA GLU A 123 17.67 -13.11 -9.48
C GLU A 123 16.96 -11.76 -9.36
N LEU A 124 16.17 -11.40 -10.37
CA LEU A 124 15.44 -10.14 -10.42
C LEU A 124 14.32 -10.08 -9.37
N GLN A 125 13.66 -11.22 -9.10
CA GLN A 125 12.71 -11.34 -7.99
C GLN A 125 13.40 -11.17 -6.63
N LYS A 126 14.53 -11.85 -6.41
CA LYS A 126 15.31 -11.70 -5.17
C LYS A 126 15.79 -10.26 -4.96
N GLN A 127 16.26 -9.59 -6.01
CA GLN A 127 16.66 -8.18 -5.93
C GLN A 127 15.48 -7.28 -5.55
N LYS A 128 14.32 -7.44 -6.20
CA LYS A 128 13.10 -6.72 -5.86
C LYS A 128 12.66 -6.95 -4.42
N GLU A 129 12.74 -8.20 -3.95
CA GLU A 129 12.40 -8.54 -2.58
C GLU A 129 13.33 -7.87 -1.57
N ILE A 130 14.64 -7.93 -1.81
CA ILE A 130 15.66 -7.25 -0.99
C ILE A 130 15.44 -5.73 -0.99
N GLU A 131 15.16 -5.12 -2.15
CA GLU A 131 14.86 -3.69 -2.24
C GLU A 131 13.59 -3.33 -1.48
N SER A 132 12.53 -4.13 -1.60
CA SER A 132 11.28 -3.91 -0.87
C SER A 132 11.48 -4.01 0.65
N MET A 133 12.28 -4.97 1.13
CA MET A 133 12.61 -5.11 2.54
C MET A 133 13.45 -3.92 3.03
N LYS A 134 14.40 -3.43 2.23
CA LYS A 134 15.20 -2.24 2.57
C LYS A 134 14.32 -0.99 2.68
N LEU A 135 13.39 -0.81 1.75
CA LEU A 135 12.44 0.31 1.81
C LEU A 135 11.56 0.24 3.07
N GLN A 136 11.01 -0.94 3.37
CA GLN A 136 10.22 -1.15 4.59
C GLN A 136 11.04 -0.90 5.87
N ALA A 137 12.32 -1.29 5.89
CA ALA A 137 13.20 -1.02 7.03
C ALA A 137 13.42 0.49 7.22
N ILE A 138 13.67 1.23 6.14
CA ILE A 138 13.85 2.69 6.16
C ILE A 138 12.56 3.38 6.62
N GLU A 139 11.40 2.94 6.12
CA GLU A 139 10.10 3.47 6.56
C GLU A 139 9.85 3.20 8.04
N ALA A 140 10.13 1.99 8.53
CA ALA A 140 9.99 1.64 9.93
C ALA A 140 10.94 2.46 10.84
N GLU A 141 12.16 2.75 10.40
CA GLU A 141 13.09 3.63 11.12
C GLU A 141 12.56 5.06 11.20
N ARG A 142 12.07 5.61 10.07
CA ARG A 142 11.46 6.95 10.05
C ARG A 142 10.24 7.02 10.95
N ASP A 143 9.36 6.04 10.89
CA ASP A 143 8.15 6.00 11.71
C ASP A 143 8.49 5.97 13.20
N ARG A 144 9.53 5.23 13.60
CA ARG A 144 10.04 5.24 14.98
C ARG A 144 10.58 6.61 15.38
N GLU A 145 11.36 7.27 14.53
CA GLU A 145 11.84 8.62 14.80
C GLU A 145 10.70 9.63 14.95
N TYR A 146 9.70 9.58 14.06
CA TYR A 146 8.55 10.46 14.13
C TYR A 146 7.69 10.19 15.38
N ALA A 147 7.47 8.93 15.73
CA ALA A 147 6.76 8.55 16.94
C ALA A 147 7.50 9.04 18.19
N PHE A 148 8.82 8.90 18.23
CA PHE A 148 9.65 9.40 19.33
C PHE A 148 9.56 10.93 19.45
N LYS A 149 9.75 11.67 18.35
CA LYS A 149 9.64 13.14 18.32
C LYS A 149 8.25 13.61 18.76
N ARG A 150 7.18 12.96 18.28
CA ARG A 150 5.80 13.29 18.67
C ARG A 150 5.56 13.08 20.17
N ASN A 151 6.01 11.94 20.70
CA ASN A 151 5.85 11.62 22.11
C ASN A 151 6.66 12.57 23.00
N MET A 152 7.87 12.94 22.57
CA MET A 152 8.70 13.94 23.27
C MET A 152 8.03 15.31 23.30
N LEU A 153 7.40 15.74 22.20
CA LEU A 153 6.69 17.01 22.13
C LEU A 153 5.43 17.02 23.03
N LEU A 154 4.68 15.92 23.06
CA LEU A 154 3.55 15.75 23.98
C LEU A 154 3.99 15.83 25.46
N LEU A 155 5.10 15.18 25.81
CA LEU A 155 5.65 15.23 27.16
C LEU A 155 6.08 16.66 27.55
N ALA A 156 6.73 17.38 26.63
CA ALA A 156 7.13 18.77 26.85
C ALA A 156 5.91 19.68 27.06
N ALA A 157 4.85 19.51 26.25
CA ALA A 157 3.61 20.26 26.40
C ALA A 157 2.93 20.01 27.76
N LEU A 158 2.90 18.74 28.21
CA LEU A 158 2.38 18.37 29.52
C LEU A 158 3.18 19.04 30.65
N LEU A 159 4.52 19.06 30.54
CA LEU A 159 5.40 19.67 31.54
C LEU A 159 5.16 21.19 31.64
N ILE A 160 5.02 21.88 30.51
CA ILE A 160 4.67 23.31 30.47
C ILE A 160 3.31 23.56 31.14
N LEU A 161 2.32 22.69 30.89
CA LEU A 161 1.00 22.81 31.49
C LEU A 161 1.08 22.67 33.03
N VAL A 162 1.79 21.65 33.53
CA VAL A 162 2.00 21.46 34.97
C VAL A 162 2.73 22.65 35.60
N MET A 163 3.78 23.16 34.94
CA MET A 163 4.52 24.34 35.41
C MET A 163 3.63 25.58 35.45
N SER A 164 2.85 25.83 34.39
CA SER A 164 1.92 26.96 34.32
C SER A 164 0.85 26.89 35.40
N TYR A 165 0.31 25.70 35.68
CA TYR A 165 -0.65 25.48 36.75
C TYR A 165 -0.02 25.70 38.14
N GLY A 166 1.21 25.21 38.35
CA GLY A 166 1.97 25.45 39.58
C GLY A 166 2.21 26.95 39.83
N LEU A 167 2.63 27.69 38.81
CA LEU A 167 2.78 29.15 38.83
C LEU A 167 1.47 29.85 39.17
N TYR A 168 0.37 29.45 38.52
CA TYR A 168 -0.96 29.99 38.79
C TYR A 168 -1.38 29.81 40.25
N VAL A 169 -1.22 28.60 40.80
CA VAL A 169 -1.56 28.31 42.21
C VAL A 169 -0.69 29.12 43.17
N LEU A 170 0.62 29.24 42.88
CA LEU A 170 1.55 29.99 43.73
C LEU A 170 1.21 31.49 43.75
N LEU A 171 0.94 32.08 42.58
CA LEU A 171 0.50 33.47 42.46
C LEU A 171 -0.84 33.71 43.13
N LYS A 172 -1.80 32.80 42.95
CA LYS A 172 -3.11 32.88 43.61
C LYS A 172 -2.97 32.89 45.13
N ARG A 173 -2.18 31.97 45.70
CA ARG A 173 -1.92 31.93 47.15
C ARG A 173 -1.23 33.20 47.64
N ARG A 174 -0.26 33.74 46.90
CA ARG A 174 0.38 35.02 47.25
C ARG A 174 -0.61 36.17 47.25
N HIS A 175 -1.51 36.22 46.26
CA HIS A 175 -2.52 37.27 46.17
C HIS A 175 -3.51 37.19 47.35
N GLU A 176 -4.03 36.00 47.64
CA GLU A 176 -4.93 35.78 48.78
C GLU A 176 -4.27 36.14 50.12
N ASN A 177 -3.00 35.77 50.32
CA ASN A 177 -2.26 36.13 51.53
C ASN A 177 -2.06 37.64 51.67
N LYS A 178 -1.76 38.35 50.58
CA LYS A 178 -1.66 39.83 50.59
C LYS A 178 -3.00 40.48 50.91
N LEU A 179 -4.10 39.97 50.35
CA LEU A 179 -5.45 40.47 50.64
C LEU A 179 -5.83 40.28 52.11
N ARG A 180 -5.51 39.11 52.69
CA ARG A 180 -5.72 38.86 54.12
C ARG A 180 -4.93 39.83 54.99
N ALA A 181 -3.64 39.99 54.72
CA ALA A 181 -2.80 40.92 55.47
C ALA A 181 -3.30 42.38 55.36
N TYR A 182 -3.78 42.78 54.17
CA TYR A 182 -4.35 44.11 53.97
C TYR A 182 -5.65 44.30 54.75
N ASN A 183 -6.53 43.29 54.76
CA ASN A 183 -7.78 43.33 55.53
C ASN A 183 -7.52 43.36 57.04
N ASP A 184 -6.55 42.58 57.52
CA ASP A 184 -6.15 42.56 58.93
C ASP A 184 -5.58 43.92 59.36
N ASN A 185 -4.77 44.55 58.51
CA ASN A 185 -4.24 45.89 58.77
C ASN A 185 -5.35 46.94 58.77
N LEU A 186 -6.28 46.90 57.80
CA LEU A 186 -7.44 47.79 57.77
C LEU A 186 -8.28 47.68 59.05
N LYS A 187 -8.54 46.45 59.50
CA LYS A 187 -9.29 46.22 60.74
C LYS A 187 -8.59 46.85 61.94
N LYS A 188 -7.26 46.67 62.07
CA LYS A 188 -6.46 47.33 63.10
C LYS A 188 -6.52 48.86 63.02
N TYR A 189 -6.43 49.43 61.82
CA TYR A 189 -6.56 50.89 61.63
C TYR A 189 -7.91 51.42 62.09
N PHE A 190 -9.01 50.71 61.81
CA PHE A 190 -10.35 51.11 62.25
C PHE A 190 -10.51 51.00 63.76
N GLU A 191 -10.05 49.91 64.37
CA GLU A 191 -10.09 49.73 65.84
C GLU A 191 -9.27 50.81 66.57
N GLU A 192 -8.07 51.14 66.06
CA GLU A 192 -7.24 52.20 66.63
C GLU A 192 -7.84 53.59 66.45
N LYS A 193 -8.46 53.85 65.29
CA LYS A 193 -9.16 55.11 65.04
C LYS A 193 -10.36 55.25 65.98
N GLU A 194 -11.17 54.21 66.11
CA GLU A 194 -12.31 54.19 67.01
C GLU A 194 -11.89 54.39 68.48
N ARG A 195 -10.79 53.76 68.92
CA ARG A 195 -10.25 53.98 70.27
C ARG A 195 -9.81 55.43 70.48
N ARG A 196 -9.16 56.05 69.48
CA ARG A 196 -8.76 57.46 69.53
C ARG A 196 -9.96 58.40 69.58
N ASP A 197 -10.98 58.15 68.76
CA ASP A 197 -12.20 58.96 68.74
C ASP A 197 -12.95 58.85 70.08
N ARG A 198 -13.00 57.66 70.69
CA ARG A 198 -13.54 57.44 72.05
C ARG A 198 -12.73 58.20 73.12
N MET A 199 -11.40 58.18 73.04
CA MET A 199 -10.53 58.94 73.96
C MET A 199 -10.73 60.45 73.82
N HIS A 200 -10.76 60.98 72.59
CA HIS A 200 -11.02 62.40 72.35
C HIS A 200 -12.43 62.84 72.77
N LEU A 201 -13.43 61.99 72.62
CA LEU A 201 -14.77 62.27 73.13
C LEU A 201 -14.77 62.35 74.65
N ALA A 202 -14.11 61.40 75.33
CA ALA A 202 -13.97 61.42 76.79
C ALA A 202 -13.21 62.66 77.28
N GLU A 203 -12.11 63.04 76.63
CA GLU A 203 -11.34 64.26 76.92
C GLU A 203 -12.22 65.52 76.79
N LYS A 204 -12.93 65.69 75.66
CA LYS A 204 -13.85 66.82 75.48
C LYS A 204 -15.00 66.87 76.50
N ILE A 205 -15.44 65.72 77.01
CA ILE A 205 -16.45 65.66 78.06
C ILE A 205 -15.85 66.08 79.40
N ILE A 206 -14.65 65.58 79.73
CA ILE A 206 -13.93 65.94 80.95
C ILE A 206 -13.64 67.45 80.97
N ASP A 207 -13.16 68.01 79.86
CA ASP A 207 -12.89 69.45 79.74
C ASP A 207 -14.17 70.29 79.94
N LYS A 208 -15.28 69.88 79.31
CA LYS A 208 -16.58 70.56 79.49
C LYS A 208 -17.12 70.49 80.93
N ILE A 209 -16.89 69.38 81.63
CA ILE A 209 -17.25 69.25 83.05
C ILE A 209 -16.33 70.14 83.90
N ALA A 210 -15.03 70.18 83.59
CA ALA A 210 -14.05 71.00 84.30
C ALA A 210 -14.29 72.51 84.15
N ASP A 211 -14.78 72.95 82.99
CA ASP A 211 -15.16 74.35 82.72
C ASP A 211 -16.38 74.82 83.54
N GLY A 212 -17.08 73.92 84.24
CA GLY A 212 -18.09 74.26 85.25
C GLY A 212 -19.38 74.91 84.71
N ASN A 213 -19.60 74.87 83.39
CA ASN A 213 -20.71 75.56 82.73
C ASN A 213 -21.75 74.59 82.12
N THR A 214 -21.96 73.41 82.72
CA THR A 214 -22.92 72.42 82.24
C THR A 214 -24.04 72.15 83.26
N PRO A 215 -25.33 72.29 82.88
CA PRO A 215 -26.44 71.95 83.78
C PRO A 215 -26.48 70.43 84.02
N SER A 216 -26.68 70.01 85.29
CA SER A 216 -26.57 68.62 85.75
C SER A 216 -27.40 67.58 84.97
N ALA A 217 -28.48 68.00 84.30
CA ALA A 217 -29.28 67.14 83.43
C ALA A 217 -28.59 66.78 82.10
N GLN A 218 -27.71 67.65 81.58
CA GLN A 218 -26.93 67.38 80.35
C GLN A 218 -25.73 66.47 80.63
N GLU A 219 -25.16 66.52 81.84
CA GLU A 219 -24.04 65.66 82.25
C GLU A 219 -24.45 64.20 82.33
N GLN A 220 -25.61 63.90 82.94
CA GLN A 220 -26.12 62.53 83.01
C GLN A 220 -26.41 61.94 81.62
N LYS A 221 -26.94 62.76 80.70
CA LYS A 221 -27.22 62.35 79.32
C LYS A 221 -25.94 62.13 78.50
N LEU A 222 -24.89 62.94 78.73
CA LEU A 222 -23.58 62.74 78.12
C LEU A 222 -22.91 61.45 78.61
N ILE A 223 -23.01 61.17 79.91
CA ILE A 223 -22.48 59.94 80.52
C ILE A 223 -23.24 58.70 80.03
N GLU A 224 -24.56 58.80 79.84
CA GLU A 224 -25.39 57.72 79.30
C GLU A 224 -25.05 57.42 77.83
N ILE A 225 -24.86 58.44 76.98
CA ILE A 225 -24.39 58.26 75.59
C ILE A 225 -23.00 57.61 75.57
N LEU A 226 -22.09 58.00 76.47
CA LEU A 226 -20.76 57.40 76.57
C LEU A 226 -20.81 55.90 76.98
N ARG A 227 -21.79 55.51 77.79
CA ARG A 227 -22.00 54.09 78.18
C ARG A 227 -22.76 53.28 77.11
N GLY A 228 -23.65 53.93 76.34
CA GLY A 228 -24.54 53.31 75.36
C GLY A 228 -24.00 53.18 73.92
N VAL A 229 -22.86 53.82 73.57
CA VAL A 229 -22.11 53.59 72.31
C VAL A 229 -21.35 52.25 72.37
N SER A 230 -22.06 51.21 72.78
CA SER A 230 -21.65 49.79 72.80
C SER A 230 -22.66 48.91 72.06
N SER A 231 -23.68 49.51 71.43
CA SER A 231 -24.59 48.80 70.53
C SER A 231 -23.92 48.69 69.15
N GLU A 232 -23.51 47.46 68.80
CA GLU A 232 -22.89 47.08 67.52
C GLU A 232 -23.55 47.73 66.30
N PRO A 233 -22.76 48.29 65.35
CA PRO A 233 -23.20 48.36 63.97
C PRO A 233 -22.82 47.03 63.29
N ASP A 234 -23.81 46.18 63.04
CA ASP A 234 -23.68 44.88 62.34
C ASP A 234 -23.39 45.00 60.82
N ASP A 235 -23.20 46.22 60.29
CA ASP A 235 -22.94 46.43 58.87
C ASP A 235 -21.53 47.01 58.62
N PRO A 236 -20.75 46.43 57.70
CA PRO A 236 -19.47 47.00 57.30
C PRO A 236 -19.70 48.37 56.66
N PRO A 237 -18.84 49.37 56.95
CA PRO A 237 -18.99 50.71 56.39
C PRO A 237 -18.97 50.65 54.87
N ARG A 238 -20.08 51.08 54.24
CA ARG A 238 -20.19 51.25 52.80
C ARG A 238 -19.31 52.45 52.42
N ILE A 239 -18.13 52.19 51.87
CA ILE A 239 -17.19 53.21 51.43
C ILE A 239 -17.74 53.87 50.16
N ASP A 240 -18.32 55.06 50.29
CA ASP A 240 -18.68 55.90 49.16
C ASP A 240 -17.40 56.52 48.55
N ASN A 241 -17.09 56.05 47.34
CA ASN A 241 -15.81 56.16 46.64
C ASN A 241 -15.49 57.57 46.06
N LYS A 242 -15.79 58.66 46.77
CA LYS A 242 -15.59 60.03 46.23
C LYS A 242 -14.51 60.88 46.92
N ASN A 243 -14.09 60.59 48.15
CA ASN A 243 -13.11 61.42 48.88
C ASN A 243 -11.90 60.67 49.50
N PHE A 244 -11.71 59.38 49.21
CA PHE A 244 -10.66 58.56 49.86
C PHE A 244 -9.22 58.85 49.40
N LYS A 245 -8.99 59.86 48.54
CA LYS A 245 -7.65 60.16 48.00
C LYS A 245 -6.73 60.95 48.94
N ASN A 246 -7.26 61.55 50.00
CA ASN A 246 -6.49 62.51 50.81
C ASN A 246 -6.07 62.01 52.20
N ASP A 247 -6.60 60.87 52.67
CA ASP A 247 -6.33 60.35 54.03
C ASP A 247 -5.65 58.96 54.03
N LEU A 248 -5.00 58.56 52.92
CA LEU A 248 -4.18 57.35 52.94
C LEU A 248 -2.95 57.59 53.84
N PRO A 249 -2.62 56.67 54.77
CA PRO A 249 -1.36 56.75 55.49
C PRO A 249 -0.19 56.74 54.49
N PRO A 250 0.93 57.42 54.79
CA PRO A 250 2.10 57.43 53.93
C PRO A 250 2.50 55.98 53.64
N GLN A 251 2.66 55.65 52.36
CA GLN A 251 3.21 54.36 51.98
C GLN A 251 4.61 54.26 52.60
N ILE A 252 4.81 53.26 53.45
CA ILE A 252 6.14 52.89 53.90
C ILE A 252 6.77 52.17 52.70
N ASP A 253 7.59 52.90 51.95
CA ASP A 253 8.45 52.34 50.92
C ASP A 253 9.36 51.28 51.57
N GLN A 254 9.19 50.02 51.15
CA GLN A 254 10.12 48.92 51.38
C GLN A 254 10.65 48.41 50.04
#